data_AF-A0A426VXV4-F1
#
_entry.id   AF-A0A426VXV4-F1
#
_cell.length_a   1.000
_cell.length_b   1.000
_cell.length_c   1.000
_cell.angle_alpha   90.00
_cell.angle_beta   90.00
_cell.angle_gamma   90.00
#
_symmetry.space_group_name_H-M   'P 1'
#
loop_
_entity.id
_entity.type
_entity.pdbx_description
1 polymer ?
#
loop_
_entity_poly.entity_id
_entity_poly.type
_entity_poly.pdbx_seq_one_letter_code
_entity_poly.pdbx_strand_id
1 'polypeptide(L)'
;MEKRMWAGVGILLLVLVLGAGSFFMGGEERAVPMQNNSIKDTVEPEQVKEVQSVKTDINETVVLSLAKKKEEPALSAQPEEKDDSKEAFMARVEAHQEAAARARGEEALKRYYEKKEKRAERVAKRQARKEAAKAYAEANRAWREEMKTARENGDESLVRELRNNRPKYRSPHEIPVVSEEENGE
;
A
#
# COMPACT_ATOMS: atom_id res chain seq x y z
N MET A 1 10.92 -33.95 -46.05
CA MET A 1 10.50 -34.05 -44.63
C MET A 1 11.32 -33.15 -43.70
N GLU A 2 12.04 -32.13 -44.20
CA GLU A 2 13.06 -31.42 -43.38
C GLU A 2 12.60 -30.05 -42.84
N LYS A 3 11.47 -29.50 -43.31
CA LYS A 3 11.03 -28.14 -42.94
C LYS A 3 10.19 -28.05 -41.66
N ARG A 4 9.88 -29.18 -41.00
CA ARG A 4 9.06 -29.19 -39.77
C ARG A 4 9.88 -29.15 -38.48
N MET A 5 11.19 -29.44 -38.52
CA MET A 5 12.03 -29.46 -37.32
C MET A 5 12.50 -28.08 -36.85
N TRP A 6 12.53 -27.06 -37.73
CA TRP A 6 13.06 -25.73 -37.39
C TRP A 6 12.11 -24.83 -36.58
N ALA A 7 10.80 -25.10 -36.58
CA ALA A 7 9.83 -24.30 -35.84
C ALA A 7 9.93 -24.51 -34.31
N GLY A 8 10.33 -25.70 -33.86
CA GLY A 8 10.47 -26.02 -32.43
C GLY A 8 11.71 -25.42 -31.77
N VAL A 9 12.81 -25.31 -32.53
CA VAL A 9 14.09 -24.78 -32.02
C VAL A 9 14.03 -23.27 -31.78
N GLY A 10 13.29 -22.53 -32.63
CA GLY A 10 13.14 -21.08 -32.49
C GLY A 10 12.38 -20.65 -31.22
N ILE A 11 11.36 -21.42 -30.80
CA ILE A 11 10.56 -21.12 -29.61
C ILE A 11 11.36 -21.39 -28.33
N LEU A 12 12.15 -22.48 -28.30
CA LEU A 12 12.99 -22.81 -27.16
C LEU A 12 14.06 -21.72 -26.91
N LEU A 13 14.60 -21.15 -27.99
CA LEU A 13 15.58 -20.05 -27.90
C LEU A 13 14.95 -18.75 -27.38
N LEU A 14 13.70 -18.47 -27.75
CA LEU A 14 12.97 -17.27 -27.31
C LEU A 14 12.69 -17.30 -25.79
N VAL A 15 12.39 -18.47 -25.24
CA VAL A 15 12.16 -18.67 -23.79
C VAL A 15 13.46 -18.49 -22.99
N LEU A 16 14.60 -18.96 -23.50
CA LEU A 16 15.91 -18.78 -22.88
C LEU A 16 16.35 -17.30 -22.83
N VAL A 17 16.03 -16.53 -23.87
CA VAL A 17 16.32 -15.08 -23.92
C VAL A 17 15.43 -14.28 -22.94
N LEU A 18 14.16 -14.66 -22.79
CA LEU A 18 13.26 -14.02 -21.81
C LEU A 18 13.59 -14.39 -20.36
N GLY A 19 14.10 -15.61 -20.11
CA GLY A 19 14.55 -16.03 -18.78
C GLY A 19 15.82 -15.32 -18.30
N ALA A 20 16.76 -15.01 -19.20
CA ALA A 20 18.03 -14.38 -18.84
C ALA A 20 17.91 -12.86 -18.56
N GLY A 21 16.91 -12.17 -19.12
CA GLY A 21 16.71 -10.73 -18.92
C GLY A 21 16.23 -10.33 -17.52
N SER A 22 15.82 -11.29 -16.68
CA SER A 22 15.27 -11.02 -15.34
C SER A 22 16.33 -11.02 -14.23
N PHE A 23 17.55 -11.49 -14.49
CA PHE A 23 18.64 -11.58 -13.49
C PHE A 23 19.58 -10.36 -13.46
N PHE A 24 19.46 -9.42 -14.40
CA PHE A 24 20.36 -8.26 -14.53
C PHE A 24 19.70 -6.89 -14.21
N MET A 25 18.55 -6.88 -13.55
CA MET A 25 17.89 -5.64 -13.11
C MET A 25 18.03 -5.42 -11.60
N GLY A 26 19.28 -5.49 -11.14
CA GLY A 26 19.71 -5.14 -9.79
C GLY A 26 21.10 -4.52 -9.86
N GLY A 27 21.19 -3.19 -9.78
CA GLY A 27 22.48 -2.51 -9.79
C GLY A 27 22.44 -1.06 -10.27
N GLU A 28 21.65 -0.19 -9.62
CA GLU A 28 21.98 1.24 -9.55
C GLU A 28 21.69 1.76 -8.15
N GLU A 29 22.74 1.70 -7.33
CA GLU A 29 22.91 2.52 -6.14
C GLU A 29 22.92 3.99 -6.56
N ARG A 30 21.77 4.67 -6.43
CA ARG A 30 21.75 6.13 -6.35
C ARG A 30 21.73 6.54 -4.89
N ALA A 31 22.91 6.95 -4.41
CA ALA A 31 23.06 7.72 -3.18
C ALA A 31 22.16 8.97 -3.26
N VAL A 32 21.15 9.02 -2.40
CA VAL A 32 20.38 10.23 -2.13
C VAL A 32 21.08 10.95 -0.97
N PRO A 33 21.60 12.18 -1.16
CA PRO A 33 22.09 12.96 -0.04
C PRO A 33 20.87 13.45 0.75
N MET A 34 20.63 12.90 1.95
CA MET A 34 19.66 13.49 2.87
C MET A 34 20.32 14.58 3.68
N GLN A 35 19.81 15.79 3.47
CA GLN A 35 20.12 17.02 4.17
C GLN A 35 19.85 16.87 5.68
N ASN A 36 20.80 17.33 6.48
CA ASN A 36 20.63 17.54 7.92
C ASN A 36 19.66 18.69 8.17
N ASN A 37 18.36 18.41 8.22
CA ASN A 37 17.41 19.33 8.83
C ASN A 37 17.48 19.15 10.35
N SER A 38 18.30 19.98 10.97
CA SER A 38 18.39 20.15 12.42
C SER A 38 17.01 20.47 13.00
N ILE A 39 16.45 19.56 13.79
CA ILE A 39 15.22 19.75 14.58
C ILE A 39 15.52 20.60 15.83
N LYS A 40 16.37 21.63 15.72
CA LYS A 40 16.70 22.51 16.86
C LYS A 40 15.98 23.85 16.87
N ASP A 41 15.26 24.22 15.82
CA ASP A 41 14.77 25.61 15.68
C ASP A 41 13.24 25.78 15.59
N THR A 42 12.41 24.78 15.94
CA THR A 42 10.94 24.92 15.80
C THR A 42 10.08 24.40 16.96
N VAL A 43 10.61 24.26 18.17
CA VAL A 43 9.76 23.97 19.34
C VAL A 43 9.56 25.23 20.16
N GLU A 44 8.41 25.87 19.98
CA GLU A 44 7.93 26.94 20.85
C GLU A 44 7.89 26.43 22.31
N PRO A 45 8.46 27.19 23.28
CA PRO A 45 8.71 26.71 24.64
C PRO A 45 7.45 26.55 25.52
N GLU A 46 6.25 26.73 24.98
CA GLU A 46 5.02 26.61 25.75
C GLU A 46 4.64 25.14 26.06
N GLN A 47 4.98 24.20 25.17
CA GLN A 47 4.58 22.78 25.32
C GLN A 47 5.47 21.95 26.27
N VAL A 48 6.55 22.52 26.82
CA VAL A 48 7.47 21.79 27.73
C VAL A 48 6.96 21.78 29.18
N LYS A 49 5.97 22.62 29.53
CA LYS A 49 5.44 22.72 30.90
C LYS A 49 4.43 21.62 31.26
N GLU A 50 3.75 21.00 30.30
CA GLU A 50 2.75 19.96 30.56
C GLU A 50 3.35 18.58 30.91
N VAL A 51 4.59 18.30 30.48
CA VAL A 51 5.21 16.99 30.72
C VAL A 51 5.88 16.91 32.11
N GLN A 52 6.11 18.05 32.79
CA GLN A 52 6.68 18.07 34.13
C GLN A 52 5.63 17.98 35.25
N SER A 53 4.37 18.38 35.03
CA SER A 53 3.31 18.27 36.03
C SER A 53 2.82 16.83 36.25
N VAL A 54 2.87 15.99 35.21
CA VAL A 54 2.48 14.56 35.35
C VAL A 54 3.45 13.76 36.24
N LYS A 55 4.72 14.18 36.34
CA LYS A 55 5.71 13.50 37.21
C LYS A 55 5.62 13.91 38.68
N THR A 56 5.02 15.06 39.00
CA THR A 56 4.81 15.50 40.38
C THR A 56 3.58 14.84 41.00
N ASP A 57 2.51 14.60 40.23
CA ASP A 57 1.26 13.99 40.73
C ASP A 57 1.42 12.52 41.16
N ILE A 58 2.37 11.78 40.56
CA ILE A 58 2.64 10.38 40.91
C ILE A 58 3.39 10.26 42.26
N ASN A 59 4.26 11.22 42.59
CA ASN A 59 5.05 11.15 43.81
C ASN A 59 4.23 11.47 45.08
N GLU A 60 3.25 12.37 45.01
CA GLU A 60 2.37 12.63 46.17
C GLU A 60 1.37 11.49 46.43
N THR A 61 0.86 10.84 45.38
CA THR A 61 -0.10 9.72 45.53
C THR A 61 0.56 8.44 46.07
N VAL A 62 1.82 8.15 45.72
CA VAL A 62 2.57 7.03 46.30
C VAL A 62 2.95 7.31 47.76
N VAL A 63 3.30 8.54 48.12
CA VAL A 63 3.68 8.89 49.50
C VAL A 63 2.46 8.96 50.44
N LEU A 64 1.29 9.41 49.97
CA LEU A 64 0.05 9.42 50.76
C LEU A 64 -0.55 8.01 50.98
N SER A 65 -0.29 7.04 50.10
CA SER A 65 -0.70 5.64 50.30
C SER A 65 0.22 4.86 51.24
N LEU A 66 1.46 5.31 51.41
CA LEU A 66 2.40 4.80 52.42
C LEU A 66 2.11 5.33 53.84
N ALA A 67 1.58 6.54 53.96
CA ALA A 67 1.29 7.17 55.25
C ALA A 67 0.01 6.67 55.94
N LYS A 68 -0.95 6.07 55.21
CA LYS A 68 -2.24 5.60 55.75
C LYS A 68 -2.27 4.14 56.24
N LYS A 69 -1.15 3.41 56.22
CA LYS A 69 -1.08 1.99 56.63
C LYS A 69 -0.42 1.76 58.01
N LYS A 70 -0.66 2.66 58.98
CA LYS A 70 -0.17 2.54 60.37
C LYS A 70 -1.27 2.24 61.40
N GLU A 71 -2.45 1.79 60.96
CA GLU A 71 -3.43 1.18 61.86
C GLU A 71 -3.51 -0.32 61.53
N GLU A 72 -3.21 -1.12 62.54
CA GLU A 72 -3.00 -2.55 62.52
C GLU A 72 -4.23 -3.31 61.95
N PRO A 73 -3.97 -4.40 61.23
CA PRO A 73 -4.42 -5.66 61.80
C PRO A 73 -3.26 -6.65 61.88
N ALA A 74 -2.93 -7.01 63.12
CA ALA A 74 -2.31 -8.29 63.42
C ALA A 74 -3.29 -9.40 63.03
N LEU A 75 -2.87 -10.25 62.10
CA LEU A 75 -3.19 -11.69 61.93
C LEU A 75 -2.76 -12.04 60.49
N SER A 76 -1.53 -12.50 60.29
CA SER A 76 -1.03 -13.85 60.57
C SER A 76 -0.95 -14.64 59.26
N ALA A 77 0.17 -15.31 59.06
CA ALA A 77 0.56 -16.06 57.86
C ALA A 77 0.85 -15.19 56.64
N GLN A 78 1.98 -14.48 56.69
CA GLN A 78 2.79 -14.38 55.48
C GLN A 78 3.25 -15.80 55.13
N PRO A 79 2.89 -16.36 53.96
CA PRO A 79 3.57 -17.53 53.47
C PRO A 79 5.02 -17.14 53.21
N GLU A 80 5.96 -17.86 53.79
CA GLU A 80 7.37 -17.74 53.46
C GLU A 80 7.54 -17.82 51.94
N GLU A 81 8.16 -16.76 51.43
CA GLU A 81 8.48 -16.50 50.05
C GLU A 81 9.44 -17.59 49.57
N LYS A 82 8.93 -18.51 48.73
CA LYS A 82 9.80 -19.36 47.93
C LYS A 82 10.36 -18.54 46.76
N ASP A 83 11.63 -18.74 46.46
CA ASP A 83 12.35 -18.21 45.30
C ASP A 83 11.61 -18.42 43.94
N ASP A 84 10.59 -19.28 43.90
CA ASP A 84 9.68 -19.51 42.77
C ASP A 84 8.89 -18.25 42.31
N SER A 85 8.72 -17.23 43.17
CA SER A 85 7.87 -16.06 42.87
C SER A 85 8.50 -15.05 41.89
N LYS A 86 9.83 -14.90 41.92
CA LYS A 86 10.58 -14.00 41.03
C LYS A 86 10.75 -14.62 39.64
N GLU A 87 11.06 -15.91 39.57
CA GLU A 87 11.15 -16.63 38.31
C GLU A 87 9.77 -16.68 37.60
N ALA A 88 8.69 -16.92 38.34
CA ALA A 88 7.33 -16.88 37.81
C ALA A 88 6.91 -15.47 37.35
N PHE A 89 7.44 -14.41 37.96
CA PHE A 89 7.22 -13.04 37.50
C PHE A 89 7.97 -12.75 36.19
N MET A 90 9.26 -13.12 36.12
CA MET A 90 10.07 -12.95 34.92
C MET A 90 9.49 -13.70 33.73
N ALA A 91 9.07 -14.97 33.91
CA ALA A 91 8.45 -15.76 32.87
C ALA A 91 7.14 -15.14 32.32
N ARG A 92 6.32 -14.51 33.18
CA ARG A 92 5.10 -13.80 32.74
C ARG A 92 5.43 -12.52 31.98
N VAL A 93 6.42 -11.76 32.44
CA VAL A 93 6.88 -10.55 31.74
C VAL A 93 7.44 -10.90 30.36
N GLU A 94 8.25 -11.95 30.27
CA GLU A 94 8.79 -12.47 29.00
C GLU A 94 7.67 -12.94 28.07
N ALA A 95 6.70 -13.72 28.57
CA ALA A 95 5.55 -14.14 27.79
C ALA A 95 4.69 -12.96 27.27
N HIS A 96 4.50 -11.91 28.08
CA HIS A 96 3.80 -10.70 27.65
C HIS A 96 4.60 -9.89 26.63
N GLN A 97 5.92 -9.80 26.78
CA GLN A 97 6.79 -9.15 25.79
C GLN A 97 6.80 -9.92 24.47
N GLU A 98 6.85 -11.25 24.53
CA GLU A 98 6.77 -12.12 23.37
C GLU A 98 5.43 -12.00 22.66
N ALA A 99 4.31 -11.99 23.40
CA ALA A 99 2.98 -11.77 22.84
C ALA A 99 2.85 -10.38 22.20
N ALA A 100 3.39 -9.33 22.83
CA ALA A 100 3.40 -7.98 22.28
C ALA A 100 4.28 -7.86 21.02
N ALA A 101 5.42 -8.56 20.97
CA ALA A 101 6.29 -8.60 19.80
C ALA A 101 5.61 -9.35 18.63
N ARG A 102 4.94 -10.47 18.91
CA ARG A 102 4.18 -11.24 17.91
C ARG A 102 3.01 -10.41 17.34
N ALA A 103 2.21 -9.78 18.19
CA ALA A 103 1.09 -8.95 17.75
C ALA A 103 1.54 -7.77 16.86
N ARG A 104 2.65 -7.10 17.22
CA ARG A 104 3.24 -6.04 16.37
C ARG A 104 3.76 -6.59 15.04
N GLY A 105 4.33 -7.79 15.03
CA GLY A 105 4.77 -8.49 13.82
C GLY A 105 3.61 -8.81 12.87
N GLU A 106 2.51 -9.33 13.40
CA GLU A 106 1.30 -9.62 12.62
C GLU A 106 0.66 -8.34 12.05
N GLU A 107 0.59 -7.27 12.84
CA GLU A 107 0.07 -5.99 12.37
C GLU A 107 0.94 -5.38 11.25
N ALA A 108 2.26 -5.49 11.36
CA ALA A 108 3.19 -5.04 10.32
C ALA A 108 3.00 -5.83 9.01
N LEU A 109 2.84 -7.15 9.09
CA LEU A 109 2.53 -7.99 7.94
C LEU A 109 1.19 -7.60 7.31
N LYS A 110 0.14 -7.39 8.12
CA LYS A 110 -1.17 -6.95 7.64
C LYS A 110 -1.08 -5.62 6.87
N ARG A 111 -0.41 -4.61 7.44
CA ARG A 111 -0.19 -3.31 6.77
C ARG A 111 0.61 -3.44 5.47
N TYR A 112 1.58 -4.35 5.44
CA TYR A 112 2.36 -4.63 4.23
C TYR A 112 1.48 -5.20 3.10
N TYR A 113 0.65 -6.20 3.41
CA TYR A 113 -0.27 -6.79 2.43
C TYR A 113 -1.31 -5.80 1.95
N GLU A 114 -1.91 -5.01 2.84
CA GLU A 114 -2.87 -3.95 2.48
C GLU A 114 -2.23 -2.91 1.53
N LYS A 115 -0.97 -2.52 1.79
CA LYS A 115 -0.24 -1.61 0.91
C LYS A 115 0.03 -2.23 -0.47
N LYS A 116 0.31 -3.53 -0.54
CA LYS A 116 0.46 -4.25 -1.82
C LYS A 116 -0.85 -4.32 -2.60
N GLU A 117 -1.95 -4.61 -1.92
CA GLU A 117 -3.29 -4.67 -2.52
C GLU A 117 -3.71 -3.32 -3.11
N LYS A 118 -3.59 -2.23 -2.32
CA LYS A 118 -3.86 -0.86 -2.81
C LYS A 118 -2.96 -0.49 -3.99
N ARG A 119 -1.71 -0.98 -4.03
CA ARG A 119 -0.82 -0.75 -5.18
C ARG A 119 -1.31 -1.52 -6.41
N ALA A 120 -1.72 -2.78 -6.25
CA ALA A 120 -2.28 -3.59 -7.34
C ALA A 120 -3.54 -2.94 -7.92
N GLU A 121 -4.45 -2.46 -7.06
CA GLU A 121 -5.66 -1.76 -7.47
C GLU A 121 -5.35 -0.50 -8.29
N ARG A 122 -4.37 0.31 -7.86
CA ARG A 122 -3.93 1.49 -8.63
C ARG A 122 -3.33 1.11 -9.99
N VAL A 123 -2.59 0.01 -10.06
CA VAL A 123 -2.03 -0.49 -11.33
C VAL A 123 -3.15 -0.93 -12.26
N ALA A 124 -4.12 -1.71 -11.75
CA ALA A 124 -5.29 -2.15 -12.50
C ALA A 124 -6.11 -0.95 -13.04
N LYS A 125 -6.42 0.03 -12.19
CA LYS A 125 -7.13 1.26 -12.62
C LYS A 125 -6.38 2.03 -13.71
N ARG A 126 -5.05 2.10 -13.63
CA ARG A 126 -4.23 2.74 -14.69
C ARG A 126 -4.26 1.95 -15.99
N GLN A 127 -4.24 0.63 -15.93
CA GLN A 127 -4.31 -0.23 -17.09
C GLN A 127 -5.67 -0.12 -17.78
N ALA A 128 -6.77 -0.21 -17.04
CA ALA A 128 -8.12 -0.01 -17.55
C ALA A 128 -8.28 1.35 -18.27
N ARG A 129 -7.75 2.44 -17.69
CA ARG A 129 -7.75 3.76 -18.36
C ARG A 129 -6.99 3.78 -19.67
N LYS A 130 -5.84 3.11 -19.74
CA LYS A 130 -5.03 3.03 -20.97
C LYS A 130 -5.74 2.22 -22.05
N GLU A 131 -6.35 1.10 -21.68
CA GLU A 131 -7.10 0.25 -22.60
C GLU A 131 -8.34 0.99 -23.14
N ALA A 132 -9.09 1.66 -22.27
CA ALA A 132 -10.21 2.48 -22.70
C ALA A 132 -9.76 3.65 -23.60
N ALA A 133 -8.68 4.36 -23.26
CA ALA A 133 -8.14 5.42 -24.10
C ALA A 133 -7.73 4.92 -25.50
N LYS A 134 -7.14 3.71 -25.56
CA LYS A 134 -6.81 3.04 -26.82
C LYS A 134 -8.06 2.72 -27.63
N ALA A 135 -9.10 2.15 -27.02
CA ALA A 135 -10.37 1.87 -27.68
C ALA A 135 -11.03 3.14 -28.25
N TYR A 136 -11.02 4.25 -27.50
CA TYR A 136 -11.53 5.53 -28.00
C TYR A 136 -10.71 6.07 -29.18
N ALA A 137 -9.39 5.92 -29.14
CA ALA A 137 -8.53 6.32 -30.25
C ALA A 137 -8.80 5.51 -31.52
N GLU A 138 -9.02 4.20 -31.38
CA GLU A 138 -9.39 3.29 -32.47
C GLU A 138 -10.77 3.64 -33.03
N ALA A 139 -11.79 3.83 -32.19
CA ALA A 139 -13.13 4.23 -32.62
C ALA A 139 -13.12 5.59 -33.36
N ASN A 140 -12.37 6.57 -32.86
CA ASN A 140 -12.21 7.87 -33.52
C ASN A 140 -11.46 7.74 -34.86
N ARG A 141 -10.49 6.83 -34.96
CA ARG A 141 -9.81 6.56 -36.23
C ARG A 141 -10.76 5.95 -37.25
N ALA A 142 -11.50 4.91 -36.87
CA ALA A 142 -12.51 4.28 -37.72
C ALA A 142 -13.55 5.30 -38.19
N TRP A 143 -14.09 6.11 -37.27
CA TRP A 143 -15.01 7.19 -37.60
C TRP A 143 -14.44 8.19 -38.63
N ARG A 144 -13.15 8.55 -38.53
CA ARG A 144 -12.51 9.44 -39.51
C ARG A 144 -12.37 8.78 -40.88
N GLU A 145 -12.04 7.49 -40.91
CA GLU A 145 -11.94 6.71 -42.14
C GLU A 145 -13.32 6.64 -42.81
N GLU A 146 -14.38 6.28 -42.09
CA GLU A 146 -15.77 6.26 -42.61
C GLU A 146 -16.24 7.64 -43.07
N MET A 147 -15.96 8.70 -42.31
CA MET A 147 -16.28 10.08 -42.70
C MET A 147 -15.57 10.50 -43.99
N LYS A 148 -14.35 10.00 -44.22
CA LYS A 148 -13.61 10.25 -45.45
C LYS A 148 -14.28 9.54 -46.63
N THR A 149 -14.59 8.26 -46.48
CA THR A 149 -15.26 7.46 -47.53
C THR A 149 -16.64 8.00 -47.87
N ALA A 150 -17.45 8.40 -46.87
CA ALA A 150 -18.77 8.97 -47.09
C ALA A 150 -18.69 10.30 -47.89
N ARG A 151 -17.67 11.13 -47.64
CA ARG A 151 -17.43 12.36 -48.41
C ARG A 151 -16.98 12.07 -49.83
N GLU A 152 -16.08 11.09 -50.02
CA GLU A 152 -15.62 10.67 -51.35
C GLU A 152 -16.78 10.13 -52.20
N ASN A 153 -17.74 9.44 -51.58
CA ASN A 153 -18.94 8.93 -52.22
C ASN A 153 -20.05 9.98 -52.43
N GLY A 154 -19.93 11.17 -51.84
CA GLY A 154 -20.96 12.21 -51.88
C GLY A 154 -22.23 11.87 -51.05
N ASP A 155 -22.14 10.94 -50.11
CA ASP A 155 -23.29 10.53 -49.27
C ASP A 155 -23.48 11.51 -48.10
N GLU A 156 -24.24 12.57 -48.35
CA GLU A 156 -24.53 13.61 -47.35
C GLU A 156 -25.36 13.10 -46.17
N SER A 157 -26.17 12.05 -46.36
CA SER A 157 -26.99 11.45 -45.29
C SER A 157 -26.08 10.78 -44.27
N LEU A 158 -25.18 9.92 -44.75
CA LEU A 158 -24.22 9.22 -43.91
C LEU A 158 -23.25 10.19 -43.22
N VAL A 159 -22.81 11.25 -43.91
CA VAL A 159 -21.97 12.30 -43.30
C VAL A 159 -22.70 13.00 -42.13
N ARG A 160 -24.01 13.21 -42.23
CA ARG A 160 -24.82 13.83 -41.16
C ARG A 160 -24.98 12.89 -39.97
N GLU A 161 -25.25 11.61 -40.22
CA GLU A 161 -25.34 10.58 -39.19
C GLU A 161 -24.01 10.40 -38.44
N LEU A 162 -22.91 10.25 -39.16
CA LEU A 162 -21.57 10.14 -38.57
C LEU A 162 -21.20 11.41 -37.79
N ARG A 163 -21.60 12.60 -38.24
CA ARG A 163 -21.37 13.84 -37.49
C ARG A 163 -22.10 13.85 -36.14
N ASN A 164 -23.34 13.35 -36.10
CA ASN A 164 -24.11 13.22 -34.87
C ASN A 164 -23.50 12.16 -33.93
N ASN A 165 -22.95 11.08 -34.49
CA ASN A 165 -22.34 9.97 -33.76
C ASN A 165 -20.82 10.12 -33.56
N ARG A 166 -20.27 11.34 -33.67
CA ARG A 166 -18.82 11.55 -33.56
C ARG A 166 -18.28 11.14 -32.18
N PRO A 167 -17.30 10.22 -32.11
CA PRO A 167 -16.60 9.93 -30.86
C PRO A 167 -15.90 11.19 -30.35
N LYS A 168 -16.30 11.67 -29.17
CA LYS A 168 -15.60 12.77 -28.49
C LYS A 168 -14.31 12.21 -27.89
N TYR A 169 -13.16 12.77 -28.28
CA TYR A 169 -11.90 12.42 -27.64
C TYR A 169 -11.96 12.82 -26.17
N ARG A 170 -11.79 11.86 -25.27
CA ARG A 170 -11.61 12.10 -23.84
C ARG A 170 -10.16 11.85 -23.49
N SER A 171 -9.58 12.73 -22.68
CA SER A 171 -8.26 12.49 -22.11
C SER A 171 -8.28 11.19 -21.28
N PRO A 172 -7.21 10.38 -21.22
CA PRO A 172 -7.17 9.16 -20.41
C PRO A 172 -7.55 9.35 -18.93
N HIS A 173 -7.49 10.58 -18.43
CA HIS A 173 -7.89 10.97 -17.08
C HIS A 173 -9.40 11.23 -16.91
N GLU A 174 -10.11 11.50 -18.01
CA GLU A 174 -11.55 11.79 -18.05
C GLU A 174 -12.40 10.55 -18.36
N ILE A 175 -11.76 9.41 -18.63
CA ILE A 175 -12.45 8.15 -18.91
C ILE A 175 -12.84 7.53 -17.55
N PRO A 176 -14.15 7.36 -17.28
CA PRO A 176 -14.58 6.66 -16.08
C PRO A 176 -14.07 5.23 -16.13
N VAL A 177 -13.43 4.78 -15.05
CA VAL A 177 -13.01 3.38 -14.88
C VAL A 177 -14.24 2.63 -14.41
N VAL A 178 -15.07 2.22 -15.37
CA VAL A 178 -16.20 1.33 -15.09
C VAL A 178 -15.61 -0.07 -14.97
N SER A 179 -15.63 -0.65 -13.77
CA SER A 179 -15.26 -2.05 -13.55
C SER A 179 -16.33 -2.95 -14.18
N GLU A 180 -15.92 -4.03 -14.83
CA GLU A 180 -16.82 -4.97 -15.53
C GLU A 180 -17.97 -5.53 -14.66
N GLU A 181 -17.86 -5.44 -13.32
CA GLU A 181 -18.94 -5.76 -12.37
C GLU A 181 -20.21 -4.88 -12.51
N GLU A 182 -20.14 -3.70 -13.13
CA GLU A 182 -21.30 -2.78 -13.22
C GLU A 182 -22.05 -2.88 -14.58
N ASN A 183 -21.54 -3.63 -15.56
CA ASN A 183 -22.10 -3.74 -16.91
C ASN A 183 -22.79 -5.10 -17.19
N GLY A 184 -23.13 -5.85 -16.14
CA GLY A 184 -23.79 -7.15 -16.22
C GLY A 184 -25.32 -7.12 -16.26
N GLU A 185 -25.93 -6.04 -16.77
CA GLU A 185 -27.37 -5.95 -17.11
C GLU A 185 -27.59 -5.87 -18.62
#